data_AF-A0A0F9A6G4-F1
#
_entry.id   AF-A0A0F9A6G4-F1
#
_cell.length_a   1.000
_cell.length_b   1.000
_cell.length_c   1.000
_cell.angle_alpha   90.00
_cell.angle_beta   90.00
_cell.angle_gamma   90.00
#
_symmetry.space_group_name_H-M   'P 1'
#
loop_
_entity.id
_entity.type
_entity.pdbx_description
1 polymer ?
#
loop_
_entity_poly.entity_id
_entity_poly.type
_entity_poly.pdbx_seq_one_letter_code
_entity_poly.pdbx_strand_id
1 'polypeptide(L)'
;SGTVGSTFGIEFELTDQAQQRVLQEAGLRAGLLDLDAQTRDALFDALAEGRAEGLAGDNLARRIRESIEAGPWRDVETRARVIARTEGAHAANTSTLEAARAMPDTEHVQIFDDRLGDGDTQCATANGKIITITEAEAIGLCHPNGTRSFVPINAVLLEEMGL
;
A
#
# COMPACT_ATOMS: atom_id res chain seq x y z
N SER A 1 24.65 3.35 -27.18
CA SER A 1 24.65 2.22 -26.24
C SER A 1 24.32 2.79 -24.86
N GLY A 2 23.19 2.51 -24.21
CA GLY A 2 22.14 1.55 -24.52
C GLY A 2 20.77 2.08 -24.07
N THR A 3 19.73 1.65 -24.77
CA THR A 3 18.34 1.76 -24.36
C THR A 3 18.11 0.67 -23.32
N VAL A 4 17.95 1.04 -22.05
CA VAL A 4 17.41 0.13 -21.03
C VAL A 4 15.90 0.24 -21.15
N GLY A 5 15.26 -0.88 -21.48
CA GLY A 5 13.85 -0.97 -21.85
C GLY A 5 12.91 -0.45 -20.77
N SER A 6 12.04 0.47 -21.18
CA SER A 6 10.83 0.82 -20.45
C SER A 6 9.82 -0.33 -20.59
N THR A 7 9.82 -1.26 -19.66
CA THR A 7 8.72 -2.22 -19.49
C THR A 7 7.89 -1.68 -18.33
N PHE A 8 6.71 -1.13 -18.65
CA PHE A 8 5.77 -0.39 -17.78
C PHE A 8 6.17 1.04 -17.40
N GLY A 9 6.12 1.94 -18.40
CA GLY A 9 6.04 3.39 -18.19
C GLY A 9 4.66 3.81 -17.72
N ILE A 10 4.29 3.41 -16.49
CA ILE A 10 3.20 4.06 -15.76
C ILE A 10 3.87 4.84 -14.65
N GLU A 11 4.25 6.08 -14.96
CA GLU A 11 4.47 7.09 -13.95
C GLU A 11 3.10 7.32 -13.29
N PHE A 12 2.86 6.66 -12.15
CA PHE A 12 1.66 6.87 -11.36
C PHE A 12 1.77 8.25 -10.72
N GLU A 13 1.33 9.29 -11.43
CA GLU A 13 0.78 10.45 -10.75
C GLU A 13 -0.38 9.94 -9.90
N LEU A 14 -0.19 9.97 -8.58
CA LEU A 14 -1.26 9.72 -7.61
C LEU A 14 -2.38 10.70 -7.95
N THR A 15 -3.47 10.20 -8.52
CA THR A 15 -4.64 11.04 -8.80
C THR A 15 -5.14 11.62 -7.48
N ASP A 16 -5.65 12.86 -7.50
CA ASP A 16 -6.19 13.52 -6.29
C ASP A 16 -7.21 12.64 -5.55
N GLN A 17 -7.95 11.81 -6.29
CA GLN A 17 -8.92 10.87 -5.76
C GLN A 17 -8.30 9.68 -5.01
N ALA A 18 -7.13 9.20 -5.44
CA ALA A 18 -6.36 8.19 -4.72
C ALA A 18 -5.79 8.79 -3.42
N GLN A 19 -5.25 10.01 -3.49
CA GLN A 19 -4.76 10.72 -2.30
C GLN A 19 -5.87 10.95 -1.27
N GLN A 20 -7.04 11.40 -1.72
CA GLN A 20 -8.19 11.60 -0.84
C GLN A 20 -8.66 10.31 -0.15
N ARG A 21 -8.70 9.18 -0.88
CA ARG A 21 -9.07 7.87 -0.28
C ARG A 21 -8.05 7.37 0.70
N VAL A 22 -6.76 7.49 0.37
CA VAL A 22 -5.68 7.15 1.29
C VAL A 22 -5.83 7.93 2.60
N LEU A 23 -6.15 9.23 2.53
CA LEU A 23 -6.36 10.04 3.73
C LEU A 23 -7.65 9.67 4.49
N GLN A 24 -8.75 9.36 3.80
CA GLN A 24 -10.03 8.96 4.43
C GLN A 24 -9.93 7.62 5.16
N GLU A 25 -9.14 6.69 4.63
CA GLU A 25 -8.98 5.35 5.20
C GLU A 25 -7.80 5.25 6.17
N ALA A 26 -6.95 6.27 6.25
CA ALA A 26 -5.85 6.31 7.19
C ALA A 26 -6.39 6.41 8.63
N GLY A 27 -5.92 5.55 9.55
CA GLY A 27 -6.30 5.63 10.98
C GLY A 27 -6.83 4.35 11.61
N LEU A 28 -7.26 3.38 10.80
CA LEU A 28 -7.83 2.12 11.30
C LEU A 28 -6.80 1.00 11.47
N ARG A 29 -5.52 1.26 11.13
CA ARG A 29 -4.48 0.24 11.03
C ARG A 29 -3.58 0.18 12.26
N ALA A 30 -2.84 -0.92 12.36
CA ALA A 30 -1.95 -1.21 13.49
C ALA A 30 -1.02 -0.02 13.78
N GLY A 31 -1.02 0.42 15.04
CA GLY A 31 -0.21 1.55 15.50
C GLY A 31 -0.93 2.91 15.51
N LEU A 32 -2.19 3.00 15.07
CA LEU A 32 -2.97 4.24 15.05
C LEU A 32 -4.17 4.26 16.03
N LEU A 33 -4.58 3.09 16.52
CA LEU A 33 -5.83 2.92 17.29
C LEU A 33 -5.87 3.71 18.61
N ASP A 34 -4.71 3.95 19.22
CA ASP A 34 -4.56 4.68 20.49
C ASP A 34 -4.22 6.16 20.32
N LEU A 35 -4.10 6.66 19.08
CA LEU A 35 -3.80 8.07 18.82
C LEU A 35 -5.06 8.94 18.96
N ASP A 36 -4.92 10.06 19.67
CA ASP A 36 -5.93 11.10 19.64
C ASP A 36 -6.03 11.74 18.23
N ALA A 37 -7.09 12.52 18.02
CA ALA A 37 -7.35 13.13 16.73
C ALA A 37 -6.25 14.08 16.27
N GLN A 38 -5.70 14.89 17.18
CA GLN A 38 -4.68 15.88 16.83
C GLN A 38 -3.36 15.21 16.44
N THR A 39 -2.92 14.20 17.21
CA THR A 39 -1.73 13.42 16.87
C THR A 39 -1.91 12.65 15.57
N ARG A 40 -3.10 12.10 15.34
CA ARG A 40 -3.42 11.39 14.10
C ARG A 40 -3.38 12.31 12.89
N ASP A 41 -3.95 13.51 12.98
CA ASP A 41 -3.93 14.49 11.90
C ASP A 41 -2.50 14.93 11.57
N ALA A 42 -1.70 15.29 12.59
CA ALA A 42 -0.30 15.65 12.42
C ALA A 42 0.54 14.52 11.80
N LEU A 43 0.24 13.27 12.16
CA LEU A 43 0.86 12.10 11.57
C LEU A 43 0.49 11.94 10.09
N PHE A 44 -0.77 12.16 9.71
CA PHE A 44 -1.17 12.07 8.29
C PHE A 44 -0.58 13.18 7.44
N ASP A 45 -0.48 14.40 7.97
CA ASP A 45 0.24 15.49 7.31
C ASP A 45 1.71 15.08 7.07
N ALA A 46 2.39 14.57 8.11
CA ALA A 46 3.78 14.11 7.97
C ALA A 46 3.95 12.95 6.97
N LEU A 47 2.98 12.03 6.90
CA LEU A 47 2.97 10.94 5.92
C LEU A 47 2.74 11.45 4.49
N ALA A 48 1.81 12.38 4.30
CA ALA A 48 1.50 12.97 3.01
C ALA A 48 2.69 13.77 2.46
N GLU A 49 3.25 14.67 3.27
CA GLU A 49 4.43 15.46 2.91
C GLU A 49 5.64 14.55 2.63
N GLY A 50 5.90 13.57 3.50
CA GLY A 50 7.01 12.65 3.31
C GLY A 50 6.93 11.89 1.99
N ARG A 51 5.72 11.54 1.54
CA ARG A 51 5.53 10.90 0.22
C ARG A 51 5.65 11.86 -0.93
N ALA A 52 5.17 13.08 -0.80
CA ALA A 52 5.37 14.12 -1.80
C ALA A 52 6.87 14.38 -2.03
N GLU A 53 7.70 14.19 -1.00
CA GLU A 53 9.17 14.23 -1.06
C GLU A 53 9.81 12.90 -1.54
N GLY A 54 9.03 11.86 -1.83
CA GLY A 54 9.52 10.54 -2.26
C GLY A 54 10.10 9.66 -1.15
N LEU A 55 9.82 9.97 0.12
CA LEU A 55 10.28 9.16 1.26
C LEU A 55 9.48 7.87 1.39
N ALA A 56 10.17 6.78 1.70
CA ALA A 56 9.59 5.47 2.00
C ALA A 56 10.40 4.73 3.09
N GLY A 57 9.82 3.67 3.64
CA GLY A 57 10.49 2.78 4.60
C GLY A 57 11.05 3.52 5.81
N ASP A 58 12.32 3.27 6.13
CA ASP A 58 12.99 3.86 7.30
C ASP A 58 13.11 5.39 7.24
N ASN A 59 13.20 5.98 6.04
CA ASN A 59 13.25 7.43 5.89
C ASN A 59 11.92 8.08 6.29
N LEU A 60 10.80 7.47 5.88
CA LEU A 60 9.49 7.92 6.26
C LEU A 60 9.24 7.67 7.76
N ALA A 61 9.66 6.52 8.29
CA ALA A 61 9.61 6.22 9.72
C ALA A 61 10.37 7.26 10.56
N ARG A 62 11.56 7.66 10.11
CA ARG A 62 12.37 8.69 10.78
C ARG A 62 11.67 10.04 10.81
N ARG A 63 10.89 10.40 9.79
CA ARG A 63 10.10 11.64 9.76
C ARG A 63 8.97 11.57 10.78
N ILE A 64 8.14 10.53 10.69
CA ILE A 64 6.89 10.48 11.47
C ILE A 64 7.09 10.23 12.96
N ARG A 65 8.26 9.69 13.38
CA ARG A 65 8.55 9.46 14.81
C ARG A 65 8.54 10.74 15.64
N GLU A 66 8.71 11.90 15.00
CA GLU A 66 8.68 13.20 15.67
C GLU A 66 7.25 13.65 16.00
N SER A 67 6.26 13.04 15.36
CA SER A 67 4.84 13.38 15.47
C SER A 67 4.04 12.41 16.33
N ILE A 68 4.67 11.37 16.89
CA ILE A 68 3.98 10.31 17.65
C ILE A 68 4.76 9.92 18.91
N GLU A 69 4.04 9.37 19.88
CA GLU A 69 4.64 8.71 21.05
C GLU A 69 4.73 7.20 20.86
N ALA A 70 5.57 6.54 21.66
CA ALA A 70 5.71 5.07 21.62
C ALA A 70 4.39 4.32 21.88
N GLY A 71 3.52 4.85 22.75
CA GLY A 71 2.27 4.19 23.14
C GLY A 71 2.51 2.75 23.64
N PRO A 72 1.81 1.73 23.09
CA PRO A 72 1.94 0.35 23.53
C PRO A 72 3.23 -0.36 23.04
N TRP A 73 4.04 0.30 22.22
CA TRP A 73 5.25 -0.28 21.64
C TRP A 73 6.46 -0.11 22.55
N ARG A 74 7.48 -0.95 22.35
CA ARG A 74 8.74 -0.90 23.12
C ARG A 74 9.43 0.47 23.01
N ASP A 75 9.39 1.07 21.83
CA ASP A 75 9.92 2.41 21.56
C ASP A 75 9.20 3.07 20.37
N VAL A 76 9.36 4.38 20.27
CA VAL A 76 8.74 5.20 19.21
C VAL A 76 9.24 4.81 17.82
N GLU A 77 10.49 4.36 17.70
CA GLU A 77 11.08 3.93 16.44
C GLU A 77 10.38 2.68 15.89
N THR A 78 10.10 1.71 16.75
CA THR A 78 9.37 0.49 16.39
C THR A 78 7.97 0.85 15.90
N ARG A 79 7.25 1.73 16.62
CA ARG A 79 5.93 2.20 16.22
C ARG A 79 5.98 2.92 14.87
N ALA A 80 6.91 3.85 14.70
CA ALA A 80 7.08 4.62 13.48
C ALA A 80 7.38 3.70 12.28
N ARG A 81 8.22 2.68 12.44
CA ARG A 81 8.47 1.70 11.37
C ARG A 81 7.21 0.94 10.98
N VAL A 82 6.43 0.49 11.95
CA VAL A 82 5.17 -0.22 11.69
C VAL A 82 4.20 0.68 10.94
N ILE A 83 3.97 1.90 11.41
CA ILE A 83 3.07 2.86 10.76
C ILE A 83 3.55 3.17 9.33
N ALA A 84 4.83 3.53 9.16
CA ALA A 84 5.38 3.86 7.85
C ALA A 84 5.22 2.70 6.85
N ARG A 85 5.38 1.45 7.32
CA ARG A 85 5.16 0.26 6.51
C ARG A 85 3.69 0.03 6.19
N THR A 86 2.82 0.01 7.20
CA THR A 86 1.39 -0.31 7.01
C THR A 86 0.68 0.75 6.20
N GLU A 87 0.90 2.02 6.51
CA GLU A 87 0.31 3.12 5.74
C GLU A 87 0.94 3.20 4.35
N GLY A 88 2.26 3.00 4.23
CA GLY A 88 2.99 2.91 2.95
C GLY A 88 2.39 1.87 2.02
N ALA A 89 2.28 0.63 2.48
CA ALA A 89 1.73 -0.47 1.71
C ALA A 89 0.24 -0.26 1.40
N HIS A 90 -0.53 0.26 2.35
CA HIS A 90 -1.93 0.61 2.12
C HIS A 90 -2.06 1.62 0.96
N ALA A 91 -1.32 2.72 1.03
CA ALA A 91 -1.43 3.75 0.01
C ALA A 91 -0.95 3.30 -1.36
N ALA A 92 0.13 2.52 -1.44
CA ALA A 92 0.55 1.92 -2.69
C ALA A 92 -0.56 1.04 -3.28
N ASN A 93 -1.21 0.21 -2.45
CA ASN A 93 -2.30 -0.64 -2.90
C ASN A 93 -3.52 0.18 -3.33
N THR A 94 -3.96 1.15 -2.55
CA THR A 94 -5.07 2.05 -2.94
C THR A 94 -4.77 2.74 -4.26
N SER A 95 -3.55 3.26 -4.44
CA SER A 95 -3.14 3.93 -5.68
C SER A 95 -3.18 3.00 -6.88
N THR A 96 -2.68 1.76 -6.73
CA THR A 96 -2.77 0.74 -7.77
C THR A 96 -4.23 0.41 -8.12
N LEU A 97 -5.10 0.24 -7.13
CA LEU A 97 -6.49 -0.09 -7.34
C LEU A 97 -7.24 1.05 -8.03
N GLU A 98 -6.94 2.30 -7.68
CA GLU A 98 -7.54 3.44 -8.35
C GLU A 98 -7.10 3.60 -9.80
N ALA A 99 -5.82 3.39 -10.06
CA ALA A 99 -5.35 3.41 -11.42
C ALA A 99 -5.89 2.23 -12.23
N ALA A 100 -6.06 1.05 -11.62
CA ALA A 100 -6.74 -0.08 -12.26
C ALA A 100 -8.18 0.29 -12.65
N ARG A 101 -8.92 0.99 -11.78
CA ARG A 101 -10.28 1.49 -12.07
C ARG A 101 -10.33 2.51 -13.21
N ALA A 102 -9.26 3.29 -13.39
CA ALA A 102 -9.15 4.27 -14.46
C ALA A 102 -8.75 3.66 -15.82
N MET A 103 -8.26 2.42 -15.83
CA MET A 103 -7.89 1.71 -17.05
C MET A 103 -9.12 1.12 -17.74
N PRO A 104 -9.26 1.25 -19.08
CA PRO A 104 -10.29 0.54 -19.83
C PRO A 104 -10.16 -0.98 -19.65
N ASP A 105 -11.30 -1.66 -19.62
CA ASP A 105 -11.40 -3.14 -19.62
C ASP A 105 -10.56 -3.83 -18.53
N THR A 106 -10.40 -3.17 -17.38
CA THR A 106 -9.62 -3.64 -16.23
C THR A 106 -10.52 -3.74 -15.01
N GLU A 107 -10.99 -4.95 -14.73
CA GLU A 107 -11.85 -5.25 -13.57
C GLU A 107 -11.16 -6.12 -12.52
N HIS A 108 -10.00 -6.68 -12.88
CA HIS A 108 -9.29 -7.68 -12.10
C HIS A 108 -7.87 -7.22 -11.76
N VAL A 109 -7.37 -7.75 -10.66
CA VAL A 109 -5.97 -7.63 -10.23
C VAL A 109 -5.43 -8.99 -9.85
N GLN A 110 -4.14 -9.19 -10.06
CA GLN A 110 -3.41 -10.32 -9.51
C GLN A 110 -2.82 -9.95 -8.14
N ILE A 111 -2.99 -10.84 -7.17
CA ILE A 111 -2.38 -10.73 -5.84
C ILE A 111 -0.92 -11.18 -5.93
N PHE A 112 0.00 -10.33 -5.51
CA PHE A 112 1.36 -10.71 -5.19
C PHE A 112 1.55 -10.66 -3.68
N ASP A 113 1.83 -11.81 -3.07
CA ASP A 113 2.05 -11.95 -1.62
C ASP A 113 3.13 -12.99 -1.37
N ASP A 114 3.57 -13.16 -0.12
CA ASP A 114 4.57 -14.17 0.26
C ASP A 114 5.86 -14.13 -0.60
N ARG A 115 6.28 -12.93 -1.04
CA ARG A 115 7.43 -12.79 -1.96
C ARG A 115 8.76 -13.20 -1.35
N LEU A 116 8.83 -13.25 -0.02
CA LEU A 116 10.04 -13.62 0.73
C LEU A 116 10.06 -15.12 1.09
N GLY A 117 8.96 -15.86 0.84
CA GLY A 117 8.85 -17.29 1.10
C GLY A 117 8.83 -17.68 2.58
N ASP A 118 8.63 -16.70 3.46
CA ASP A 118 8.51 -16.83 4.92
C ASP A 118 7.10 -16.48 5.43
N GLY A 119 6.15 -16.27 4.51
CA GLY A 119 4.76 -15.95 4.82
C GLY A 119 4.01 -17.13 5.43
N ASP A 120 2.93 -16.82 6.14
CA ASP A 120 2.03 -17.84 6.64
C ASP A 120 1.19 -18.47 5.51
N THR A 121 0.47 -19.54 5.83
CA THR A 121 -0.37 -20.26 4.87
C THR A 121 -1.40 -19.34 4.20
N GLN A 122 -1.89 -18.30 4.89
CA GLN A 122 -2.87 -17.38 4.32
C GLN A 122 -2.25 -16.55 3.20
N CYS A 123 -1.05 -16.01 3.41
CA CYS A 123 -0.38 -15.19 2.39
C CYS A 123 0.09 -16.04 1.20
N ALA A 124 0.68 -17.21 1.47
CA ALA A 124 1.07 -18.16 0.41
C ALA A 124 -0.13 -18.61 -0.44
N THR A 125 -1.29 -18.83 0.18
CA THR A 125 -2.53 -19.23 -0.51
C THR A 125 -3.13 -18.09 -1.33
N ALA A 126 -2.90 -16.84 -0.95
CA ALA A 126 -3.40 -15.69 -1.68
C ALA A 126 -2.53 -15.37 -2.90
N ASN A 127 -1.23 -15.65 -2.83
CA ASN A 127 -0.27 -15.32 -3.87
C ASN A 127 -0.66 -15.93 -5.24
N GLY A 128 -0.60 -15.10 -6.29
CA GLY A 128 -0.90 -15.48 -7.66
C GLY A 128 -2.39 -15.49 -8.03
N LYS A 129 -3.31 -15.41 -7.06
CA LYS A 129 -4.75 -15.38 -7.34
C LYS A 129 -5.14 -14.12 -8.10
N ILE A 130 -6.08 -14.27 -9.03
CA ILE A 130 -6.74 -13.17 -9.71
C ILE A 130 -8.10 -12.95 -9.04
N ILE A 131 -8.36 -11.71 -8.66
CA ILE A 131 -9.60 -11.29 -7.99
C ILE A 131 -10.08 -9.98 -8.58
N THR A 132 -11.33 -9.62 -8.33
CA THR A 132 -11.87 -8.32 -8.72
C THR A 132 -11.23 -7.19 -7.91
N ILE A 133 -11.24 -5.97 -8.46
CA ILE A 133 -10.77 -4.77 -7.73
C ILE A 133 -11.53 -4.60 -6.40
N THR A 134 -12.84 -4.86 -6.39
CA THR A 134 -13.67 -4.76 -5.17
C THR A 134 -13.27 -5.79 -4.11
N GLU A 135 -12.96 -7.03 -4.50
CA GLU A 135 -12.43 -8.02 -3.57
C GLU A 135 -11.06 -7.61 -3.03
N ALA A 136 -10.21 -7.01 -3.87
CA ALA A 136 -8.88 -6.54 -3.47
C ALA A 136 -8.93 -5.46 -2.39
N GLU A 137 -9.87 -4.52 -2.52
CA GLU A 137 -10.15 -3.50 -1.48
C GLU A 137 -10.58 -4.15 -0.16
N ALA A 138 -11.47 -5.14 -0.22
CA ALA A 138 -11.99 -5.79 0.98
C ALA A 138 -10.94 -6.62 1.73
N ILE A 139 -10.03 -7.29 1.02
CA ILE A 139 -9.03 -8.16 1.67
C ILE A 139 -7.82 -7.39 2.23
N GLY A 140 -7.53 -6.18 1.72
CA GLY A 140 -6.44 -5.34 2.18
C GLY A 140 -5.08 -6.06 2.30
N LEU A 141 -4.24 -5.64 3.25
CA LEU A 141 -2.97 -6.30 3.57
C LEU A 141 -3.21 -7.64 4.29
N CYS A 142 -2.35 -8.64 4.06
CA CYS A 142 -2.42 -9.94 4.76
C CYS A 142 -2.26 -9.77 6.29
N HIS A 143 -1.29 -8.95 6.70
CA HIS A 143 -0.96 -8.66 8.10
C HIS A 143 -0.14 -7.36 8.19
N PRO A 144 0.11 -6.78 9.39
CA PRO A 144 0.85 -5.51 9.53
C PRO A 144 2.26 -5.52 8.91
N ASN A 145 2.93 -6.69 8.93
CA ASN A 145 4.22 -6.89 8.26
C ASN A 145 4.07 -7.53 6.86
N GLY A 146 2.87 -7.49 6.27
CA GLY A 146 2.58 -8.11 4.98
C GLY A 146 3.36 -7.46 3.86
N THR A 147 3.53 -8.19 2.77
CA THR A 147 4.07 -7.65 1.50
C THR A 147 3.05 -7.66 0.38
N ARG A 148 1.80 -8.04 0.70
CA ARG A 148 0.71 -8.11 -0.27
C ARG A 148 0.58 -6.81 -1.05
N SER A 149 0.65 -6.95 -2.36
CA SER A 149 0.28 -5.90 -3.30
C SER A 149 -0.52 -6.46 -4.46
N PHE A 150 -1.05 -5.54 -5.26
CA PHE A 150 -1.87 -5.84 -6.41
C PHE A 150 -1.18 -5.38 -7.69
N VAL A 151 -1.50 -6.01 -8.81
CA VAL A 151 -1.13 -5.57 -10.15
C VAL A 151 -2.37 -5.67 -11.05
N PRO A 152 -2.69 -4.62 -11.83
CA PRO A 152 -3.82 -4.66 -12.75
C PRO A 152 -3.66 -5.75 -13.82
N ILE A 153 -4.74 -6.47 -14.10
CA ILE A 153 -4.82 -7.43 -15.19
C ILE A 153 -5.96 -7.00 -16.10
N ASN A 154 -5.64 -6.69 -17.36
CA ASN A 154 -6.63 -6.31 -18.36
C ASN A 154 -7.27 -7.55 -19.02
N ALA A 155 -8.37 -7.35 -19.74
CA ALA A 155 -9.10 -8.42 -20.43
C ALA A 155 -8.20 -9.24 -21.37
N VAL A 156 -7.27 -8.61 -22.09
CA VAL A 156 -6.34 -9.31 -23.00
C VAL A 156 -5.46 -10.31 -22.25
N LEU A 157 -4.89 -9.91 -21.11
CA LEU A 157 -4.06 -10.79 -20.29
C LEU A 157 -4.89 -11.92 -19.68
N LEU A 158 -6.15 -11.69 -19.31
CA LEU A 158 -7.04 -12.76 -18.85
C LEU A 158 -7.26 -13.81 -19.94
N GLU A 159 -7.57 -13.37 -21.17
CA GLU A 159 -7.74 -14.26 -22.32
C GLU A 159 -6.47 -15.07 -22.62
N GLU A 160 -5.30 -14.44 -22.59
CA GLU A 160 -4.00 -15.12 -22.79
C GLU A 160 -3.71 -16.16 -21.69
N MET A 161 -4.20 -15.93 -20.47
CA MET A 161 -4.11 -16.86 -19.35
C MET A 161 -5.17 -17.97 -19.38
N GLY A 162 -6.13 -17.91 -20.31
CA GLY A 162 -7.23 -18.87 -20.42
C GLY A 162 -8.26 -18.75 -19.29
N LEU A 163 -8.42 -17.54 -18.74
CA LEU A 163 -9.34 -17.21 -17.65
C LEU A 163 -10.49 -16.31 -18.12
#